data_AF-A0A1S4D2E6-F1
#
_entry.id   AF-A0A1S4D2E6-F1
#
_cell.length_a   1.000
_cell.length_b   1.000
_cell.length_c   1.000
_cell.angle_alpha   90.00
_cell.angle_beta   90.00
_cell.angle_gamma   90.00
#
_symmetry.space_group_name_H-M   'P 1'
#
loop_
_entity.id
_entity.type
_entity.pdbx_description
1 polymer ?
#
loop_
_entity_poly.entity_id
_entity_poly.type
_entity_poly.pdbx_seq_one_letter_code
_entity_poly.pdbx_strand_id
1 'polypeptide(L)'
;MCISRYHLKRLESGTAIGAIGAQSIGEPGTQMTLKTFHFAGVASMNVTLGVPRIKEIINSAKKINTPIIIAKLLSAANLTAARMIKARIEKTLLGQFASSTKSLIITLPSPSWIATLLLSQKLLSNVSY
;
A
#
# COMPACT_ATOMS: atom_id res chain seq x y z
N MET A 1 39.01 -19.97 -28.12
CA MET A 1 38.12 -19.21 -29.04
C MET A 1 37.20 -18.21 -28.33
N CYS A 2 36.77 -18.45 -27.08
CA CYS A 2 35.88 -17.51 -26.37
C CYS A 2 36.58 -16.25 -25.83
N ILE A 3 37.87 -16.35 -25.47
CA ILE A 3 38.63 -15.22 -24.91
C ILE A 3 38.82 -14.08 -25.92
N SER A 4 39.05 -14.39 -27.20
CA SER A 4 39.18 -13.37 -28.25
C SER A 4 37.86 -12.60 -28.46
N ARG A 5 36.71 -13.29 -28.40
CA ARG A 5 35.39 -12.64 -28.46
C ARG A 5 35.09 -11.76 -27.25
N TYR A 6 35.60 -12.10 -26.06
CA TYR A 6 35.45 -11.27 -24.87
C TYR A 6 36.26 -9.97 -24.98
N HIS A 7 37.52 -10.04 -25.44
CA HIS A 7 38.36 -8.86 -25.61
C HIS A 7 37.78 -7.86 -26.65
N LEU A 8 37.08 -8.36 -27.67
CA LEU A 8 36.39 -7.54 -28.67
C LEU A 8 35.09 -6.88 -28.18
N LYS A 9 34.54 -7.29 -27.03
CA LYS A 9 33.31 -6.71 -26.46
C LYS A 9 33.56 -5.55 -25.49
N ARG A 10 34.81 -5.10 -25.38
CA ARG A 10 35.14 -3.92 -24.57
C ARG A 10 34.54 -2.68 -25.22
N LEU A 11 34.02 -1.79 -24.40
CA LEU A 11 33.55 -0.49 -24.85
C LEU A 11 34.74 0.41 -25.19
N GLU A 12 34.63 1.16 -26.28
CA GLU A 12 35.60 2.17 -26.65
C GLU A 12 35.55 3.35 -25.68
N SER A 13 36.73 3.86 -25.32
CA SER A 13 36.86 5.05 -24.49
C SER A 13 36.22 6.26 -25.17
N GLY A 14 35.47 7.05 -24.42
CA GLY A 14 34.76 8.23 -24.96
C GLY A 14 33.37 7.92 -25.53
N THR A 15 32.92 6.66 -25.50
CA THR A 15 31.54 6.32 -25.86
C THR A 15 30.54 7.02 -24.93
N ALA A 16 29.52 7.66 -25.52
CA ALA A 16 28.48 8.40 -24.79
C ALA A 16 27.46 7.48 -24.10
N ILE A 17 27.91 6.69 -23.12
CA ILE A 17 27.09 5.69 -22.40
C ILE A 17 25.88 6.30 -21.67
N GLY A 18 25.96 7.58 -21.28
CA GLY A 18 24.85 8.27 -20.60
C GLY A 18 23.65 8.49 -21.51
N ALA A 19 23.89 8.96 -22.74
CA ALA A 19 22.83 9.16 -23.74
C ALA A 19 22.23 7.82 -24.18
N ILE A 20 23.09 6.82 -24.45
CA ILE A 20 22.68 5.47 -24.83
C ILE A 20 21.83 4.83 -23.73
N GLY A 21 22.26 4.95 -22.47
CA GLY A 21 21.53 4.44 -21.32
C GLY A 21 20.17 5.13 -21.12
N ALA A 22 20.12 6.45 -21.27
CA ALA A 22 18.88 7.21 -21.16
C ALA A 22 17.85 6.78 -22.22
N GLN A 23 18.26 6.64 -23.48
CA GLN A 23 17.38 6.21 -24.57
C GLN A 23 16.93 4.76 -24.40
N SER A 24 17.85 3.88 -23.98
CA SER A 24 17.56 2.45 -23.72
C SER A 24 16.51 2.23 -22.64
N ILE A 25 16.33 3.18 -21.72
CA ILE A 25 15.27 3.13 -20.69
C ILE A 25 14.01 3.87 -21.17
N GLY A 26 14.16 5.02 -21.82
CA GLY A 26 13.07 5.90 -22.22
C GLY A 26 12.14 5.30 -23.28
N GLU A 27 12.70 4.72 -24.34
CA GLU A 27 11.92 4.11 -25.42
C GLU A 27 11.02 2.95 -24.94
N PRO A 28 11.53 1.94 -24.23
CA PRO A 28 10.67 0.86 -23.72
C PRO A 28 9.73 1.34 -22.59
N GLY A 29 10.14 2.34 -21.80
CA GLY A 29 9.31 2.89 -20.72
C GLY A 29 7.98 3.46 -21.21
N THR A 30 8.01 4.17 -22.34
CA THR A 30 6.79 4.71 -22.98
C THR A 30 5.91 3.58 -23.55
N GLN A 31 6.51 2.59 -24.21
CA GLN A 31 5.79 1.40 -24.72
C GLN A 31 5.11 0.59 -23.62
N MET A 32 5.71 0.50 -22.43
CA MET A 32 5.16 -0.24 -21.31
C MET A 32 3.86 0.39 -20.77
N THR A 33 3.69 1.71 -20.90
CA THR A 33 2.52 2.43 -20.35
C THR A 33 1.20 2.00 -20.99
N LEU A 34 1.22 1.65 -22.28
CA LEU A 34 0.03 1.16 -22.98
C LEU A 34 -0.24 -0.33 -22.73
N LYS A 35 0.77 -1.11 -22.34
CA LYS A 35 0.64 -2.58 -22.11
C LYS A 35 0.22 -2.95 -20.69
N THR A 36 0.29 -2.04 -19.71
CA THR A 36 0.11 -2.37 -18.29
C THR A 36 -1.34 -2.40 -17.79
N PHE A 37 -2.32 -1.99 -18.59
CA PHE A 37 -3.74 -2.00 -18.21
C PHE A 37 -4.41 -3.38 -18.33
N HIS A 38 -3.72 -4.39 -18.86
CA HIS A 38 -4.30 -5.71 -19.17
C HIS A 38 -3.62 -6.89 -18.45
N PHE A 39 -3.00 -6.70 -17.28
CA PHE A 39 -2.60 -7.84 -16.42
C PHE A 39 -3.85 -8.47 -15.77
N ALA A 40 -4.68 -9.14 -16.57
CA ALA A 40 -5.79 -9.95 -16.11
C ALA A 40 -5.26 -11.26 -15.51
N GLY A 41 -5.51 -11.50 -14.22
CA GLY A 41 -5.33 -12.83 -13.61
C GLY A 41 -4.74 -12.90 -12.20
N VAL A 42 -4.19 -11.80 -11.67
CA VAL A 42 -3.76 -11.73 -10.26
C VAL A 42 -4.69 -10.75 -9.56
N ALA A 43 -5.29 -11.16 -8.43
CA ALA A 43 -6.29 -10.39 -7.68
C ALA A 43 -6.00 -8.88 -7.74
N SER A 44 -6.91 -8.16 -8.43
CA SER A 44 -6.86 -6.75 -8.81
C SER A 44 -6.13 -5.87 -7.79
N MET A 45 -4.81 -5.73 -7.94
CA MET A 45 -4.05 -4.68 -7.28
C MET A 45 -3.93 -3.55 -8.29
N ASN A 46 -4.59 -2.43 -8.03
CA ASN A 46 -4.47 -1.22 -8.85
C ASN A 46 -3.10 -0.60 -8.58
N VAL A 47 -2.06 -1.11 -9.24
CA VAL A 47 -0.66 -0.68 -9.09
C VAL A 47 -0.32 0.35 -10.16
N THR A 48 0.43 1.40 -9.82
CA THR A 48 1.00 2.33 -10.79
C THR A 48 2.11 1.63 -11.56
N LEU A 49 1.95 1.57 -12.89
CA LEU A 49 2.88 0.94 -13.82
C LEU A 49 3.23 1.91 -14.97
N GLY A 50 4.21 1.55 -15.79
CA GLY A 50 4.63 2.35 -16.95
C GLY A 50 5.37 3.65 -16.59
N VAL A 51 5.24 4.67 -17.44
CA VAL A 51 5.86 5.99 -17.29
C VAL A 51 5.52 6.68 -15.96
N PRO A 52 4.27 6.67 -15.46
CA PRO A 52 3.96 7.24 -14.15
C PRO A 52 4.81 6.66 -13.03
N ARG A 53 5.06 5.35 -13.06
CA ARG A 53 5.89 4.68 -12.05
C ARG A 53 7.37 5.01 -12.19
N ILE A 54 7.88 5.06 -13.42
CA ILE A 54 9.27 5.46 -13.70
C ILE A 54 9.52 6.89 -13.20
N LYS A 55 8.58 7.81 -13.43
CA LYS A 55 8.66 9.19 -12.94
C LYS A 55 8.73 9.27 -11.40
N GLU A 56 7.92 8.47 -10.70
CA GLU A 56 7.96 8.41 -9.23
C GLU A 56 9.33 7.94 -8.71
N ILE A 57 9.93 6.93 -9.36
CA ILE A 57 11.22 6.35 -8.95
C ILE A 57 12.37 7.32 -9.21
N ILE A 58 12.46 7.87 -10.43
CA ILE A 58 13.57 8.78 -10.81
C ILE A 58 13.56 10.05 -9.95
N ASN A 59 12.39 10.61 -9.68
CA ASN A 59 12.27 11.83 -8.86
C ASN A 59 12.35 11.55 -7.35
N SER A 60 12.53 10.30 -6.92
CA SER A 60 12.51 9.90 -5.51
C SER A 60 11.30 10.50 -4.77
N ALA A 61 10.11 10.35 -5.33
CA ALA A 61 8.90 10.99 -4.83
C ALA A 61 8.57 10.52 -3.40
N LYS A 62 8.42 11.48 -2.46
CA LYS A 62 8.08 11.18 -1.05
C LYS A 62 6.69 10.55 -0.89
N LYS A 63 5.74 10.91 -1.76
CA LYS A 63 4.38 10.36 -1.80
C LYS A 63 4.16 9.73 -3.17
N ILE A 64 4.09 8.41 -3.20
CA ILE A 64 3.76 7.62 -4.39
C ILE A 64 2.27 7.28 -4.40
N ASN A 65 1.70 7.08 -5.60
CA ASN A 65 0.26 6.85 -5.73
C ASN A 65 -0.16 5.47 -5.20
N THR A 66 0.66 4.44 -5.40
CA THR A 66 0.33 3.05 -4.99
C THR A 66 1.50 2.41 -4.22
N PRO A 67 1.64 2.68 -2.91
CA PRO A 67 2.66 2.02 -2.10
C PRO A 67 2.31 0.55 -1.87
N ILE A 68 3.27 -0.34 -2.14
CA ILE A 68 3.13 -1.78 -1.94
C ILE A 68 4.27 -2.26 -1.05
N ILE A 69 3.92 -3.05 -0.03
CA ILE A 69 4.86 -3.67 0.89
C ILE A 69 4.66 -5.18 0.79
N ILE A 70 5.74 -5.93 0.51
CA ILE A 70 5.74 -7.39 0.48
C ILE A 70 6.38 -7.88 1.77
N ALA A 71 5.57 -8.48 2.65
CA ALA A 71 6.05 -9.10 3.88
C ALA A 71 6.12 -10.62 3.70
N LYS A 72 7.32 -11.20 3.85
CA LYS A 72 7.51 -12.65 3.83
C LYS A 72 7.21 -13.24 5.19
N LEU A 73 6.46 -14.34 5.21
CA LEU A 73 6.23 -15.11 6.43
C LEU A 73 7.43 -16.02 6.72
N LEU A 74 7.85 -16.10 7.99
CA LEU A 74 8.94 -16.98 8.42
C LEU A 74 8.59 -18.47 8.22
N SER A 75 7.33 -18.83 8.47
CA SER A 75 6.80 -20.17 8.20
C SER A 75 5.59 -20.06 7.29
N ALA A 76 5.75 -20.47 6.03
CA ALA A 76 4.70 -20.41 5.02
C ALA A 76 3.62 -21.51 5.19
N ALA A 77 3.91 -22.57 5.96
CA ALA A 77 3.00 -23.69 6.16
C ALA A 77 1.82 -23.35 7.08
N ASN A 78 1.97 -22.34 7.95
CA ASN A 78 0.93 -22.01 8.93
C ASN A 78 -0.01 -20.92 8.40
N LEU A 79 -1.10 -21.35 7.76
CA LEU A 79 -2.16 -20.48 7.24
C LEU A 79 -2.87 -19.68 8.34
N THR A 80 -3.06 -20.27 9.52
CA THR A 80 -3.74 -19.61 10.65
C THR A 80 -2.92 -18.44 11.15
N ALA A 81 -1.60 -18.63 11.31
CA ALA A 81 -0.69 -17.56 11.67
C ALA A 81 -0.67 -16.44 10.61
N ALA A 82 -0.68 -16.79 9.32
CA ALA A 82 -0.75 -15.82 8.23
C ALA A 82 -2.02 -14.96 8.30
N ARG A 83 -3.18 -15.57 8.56
CA ARG A 83 -4.46 -14.85 8.72
C ARG A 83 -4.46 -13.94 9.94
N MET A 84 -3.94 -14.39 11.08
CA MET A 84 -3.83 -13.56 12.28
C MET A 84 -2.91 -12.35 12.07
N ILE A 85 -1.77 -12.55 11.42
CA ILE A 85 -0.83 -11.46 11.12
C ILE A 85 -1.46 -10.47 10.13
N LYS A 86 -2.14 -10.96 9.09
CA LYS A 86 -2.89 -10.10 8.15
C LYS A 86 -3.89 -9.23 8.91
N ALA A 87 -4.73 -9.84 9.76
CA ALA A 87 -5.75 -9.13 10.52
C ALA A 87 -5.17 -8.07 11.46
N ARG A 88 -3.96 -8.28 11.99
CA ARG A 88 -3.26 -7.31 12.86
C ARG A 88 -2.68 -6.11 12.10
N ILE A 89 -2.24 -6.31 10.86
CA ILE A 89 -1.60 -5.26 10.04
C ILE A 89 -2.66 -4.47 9.26
N GLU A 90 -3.78 -5.11 8.91
CA GLU A 90 -4.86 -4.49 8.15
C GLU A 90 -5.52 -3.36 8.95
N LYS A 91 -5.68 -2.19 8.30
CA LYS A 91 -6.30 -1.03 8.92
C LYS A 91 -7.79 -1.30 9.14
N THR A 92 -8.19 -1.39 10.40
CA THR A 92 -9.58 -1.54 10.81
C THR A 92 -10.18 -0.18 11.15
N LEU A 93 -11.26 0.22 10.47
CA LEU A 93 -11.97 1.48 10.74
C LEU A 93 -13.20 1.22 11.61
N LEU A 94 -13.48 2.11 12.56
CA LEU A 94 -14.65 1.97 13.45
C LEU A 94 -15.97 1.91 12.66
N GLY A 95 -16.07 2.66 11.56
CA GLY A 95 -17.24 2.63 10.67
C GLY A 95 -17.46 1.30 9.93
N GLN A 96 -16.50 0.38 9.92
CA GLN A 96 -16.69 -0.98 9.39
C GLN A 96 -17.47 -1.89 10.35
N PHE A 97 -17.54 -1.52 11.64
CA PHE A 97 -18.17 -2.33 12.70
C PHE A 97 -19.34 -1.59 13.38
N ALA A 98 -19.27 -0.27 13.47
CA ALA A 98 -20.29 0.53 14.12
C ALA A 98 -21.39 0.92 13.12
N SER A 99 -22.57 0.28 13.24
CA SER A 99 -23.73 0.57 12.39
C SER A 99 -24.35 1.94 12.66
N SER A 100 -24.17 2.50 13.86
CA SER A 100 -24.67 3.82 14.20
C SER A 100 -23.91 4.40 15.40
N THR A 101 -23.42 5.62 15.26
CA THR A 101 -22.90 6.42 16.39
C THR A 101 -23.93 7.50 16.74
N LYS A 102 -24.57 7.39 17.90
CA LYS A 102 -25.45 8.44 18.43
C LYS A 102 -24.68 9.26 19.47
N SER A 103 -24.44 10.54 19.19
CA SER A 103 -23.94 11.49 20.17
C SER A 103 -25.13 12.16 20.87
N LEU A 104 -25.27 11.91 22.17
CA LEU A 104 -26.23 12.62 23.03
C LEU A 104 -25.50 13.80 23.67
N ILE A 105 -25.77 15.00 23.18
CA ILE A 105 -25.32 16.25 23.83
C ILE A 105 -26.38 16.62 24.85
N ILE A 106 -26.08 16.37 26.13
CA ILE A 106 -26.95 16.74 27.23
C ILE A 106 -26.47 18.10 27.75
N THR A 107 -27.12 19.18 27.30
CA THR A 107 -26.90 20.51 27.91
C THR A 107 -27.76 20.61 29.16
N LEU A 108 -27.14 20.43 30.33
CA LEU A 108 -27.79 20.61 31.62
C LEU A 108 -27.65 22.08 32.10
N PRO A 109 -28.72 22.72 32.59
CA PRO A 109 -28.68 24.08 33.14
C PRO A 109 -28.12 24.16 34.59
N SER A 110 -27.18 23.29 35.00
CA SER A 110 -26.53 23.14 36.35
C SER A 110 -27.26 22.27 37.41
N PRO A 111 -26.60 21.89 38.53
CA PRO A 111 -25.44 21.00 38.72
C PRO A 111 -25.87 19.74 39.54
N SER A 112 -25.20 18.60 39.66
CA SER A 112 -23.97 17.99 39.13
C SER A 112 -23.85 16.51 39.59
N TRP A 113 -24.77 15.98 40.40
CA TRP A 113 -24.62 14.66 41.06
C TRP A 113 -25.66 13.61 40.66
N ILE A 114 -26.86 14.02 40.20
CA ILE A 114 -27.96 13.09 39.87
C ILE A 114 -27.76 12.43 38.49
N ALA A 115 -27.10 13.11 37.55
CA ALA A 115 -26.90 12.60 36.19
C ALA A 115 -25.87 11.45 36.10
N THR A 116 -24.87 11.42 36.99
CA THR A 116 -23.79 10.42 36.94
C THR A 116 -24.29 9.00 37.29
N LEU A 117 -25.27 8.89 38.20
CA LEU A 117 -25.77 7.59 38.65
C LEU A 117 -26.69 6.92 37.61
N LEU A 118 -27.51 7.72 36.91
CA LEU A 118 -28.44 7.23 35.89
C LEU A 118 -27.74 6.82 34.58
N LEU A 119 -26.60 7.42 34.24
CA LEU A 119 -25.85 7.04 33.04
C LEU A 119 -25.15 5.67 33.21
N SER A 120 -24.68 5.35 34.43
CA SER A 120 -24.02 4.07 34.71
C SER A 120 -24.97 2.87 34.57
N GLN A 121 -26.23 2.99 34.98
CA GLN A 121 -27.19 1.88 34.91
C GLN A 121 -27.65 1.59 33.47
N LYS A 122 -27.78 2.61 32.63
CA LYS A 122 -28.32 2.45 31.27
C LYS A 122 -27.28 1.97 30.25
N LEU A 123 -25.99 2.13 30.55
CA LEU A 123 -24.90 1.54 29.77
C LEU A 123 -24.73 0.03 30.05
N LEU A 124 -25.07 -0.45 31.25
CA LEU A 124 -25.02 -1.88 31.58
C LEU A 124 -26.23 -2.66 31.04
N SER A 125 -27.40 -2.04 30.91
CA SER A 125 -28.62 -2.72 30.44
C SER A 125 -28.71 -2.93 28.92
N ASN A 126 -27.80 -2.33 28.13
CA ASN A 126 -27.79 -2.46 26.66
C ASN A 126 -26.64 -3.35 26.13
N VAL A 127 -26.00 -4.14 27.02
CA VAL A 127 -24.97 -5.14 26.66
C VAL A 127 -25.49 -6.58 26.88
N SER A 128 -26.77 -6.76 27.20
CA SER A 128 -27.42 -8.08 27.19
C SER A 128 -28.45 -8.15 26.07
N TYR A 129 -28.30 -9.20 25.26
CA TYR A 129 -28.96 -9.57 24.00
C TYR A 129 -28.35 -8.99 22.72
#